data_AF-A0A258LHW0-F1
#
_entry.id   AF-A0A258LHW0-F1
#
_cell.length_a   1.000
_cell.length_b   1.000
_cell.length_c   1.000
_cell.angle_alpha   90.00
_cell.angle_beta   90.00
_cell.angle_gamma   90.00
#
_symmetry.space_group_name_H-M   'P 1'
#
loop_
_entity.id
_entity.type
_entity.pdbx_description
1 polymer ?
#
loop_
_entity_poly.entity_id
_entity_poly.type
_entity_poly.pdbx_seq_one_letter_code
_entity_poly.pdbx_strand_id
1 'polypeptide(L)' 'MISSAKSLFYFGIYVCITGLTVILLPEQLSNLLQLPSIPKDWGALIGSLAMIIGSYDMVAGHKNLQPFIKASIPVRILFF' A
#
# COMPACT_ATOMS: atom_id res chain seq x y z
N MET A 1 10.87 14.87 -10.78
CA MET A 1 11.04 13.60 -10.05
C MET A 1 11.94 12.68 -10.86
N ILE A 2 12.95 12.06 -10.24
CA ILE A 2 13.73 10.99 -10.86
C ILE A 2 12.85 9.75 -11.10
N SER A 3 13.31 8.82 -11.95
CA SER A 3 12.53 7.61 -12.29
C SER A 3 12.06 6.83 -11.04
N SER A 4 12.96 6.60 -10.07
CA SER A 4 12.64 5.90 -8.83
C SER A 4 11.59 6.60 -7.97
N ALA A 5 11.60 7.94 -7.94
CA ALA A 5 10.64 8.73 -7.17
C ALA A 5 9.24 8.69 -7.80
N LYS A 6 9.15 8.68 -9.15
CA LYS A 6 7.88 8.46 -9.86
C LYS A 6 7.32 7.07 -9.59
N SER A 7 8.18 6.04 -9.65
CA SER A 7 7.78 4.66 -9.33
C SER A 7 7.22 4.55 -7.90
N LEU A 8 7.90 5.13 -6.91
CA LEU A 8 7.42 5.15 -5.52
C LEU A 8 6.06 5.86 -5.40
N PHE A 9 5.90 6.99 -6.08
CA PHE A 9 4.65 7.76 -6.06
C PHE A 9 3.46 6.96 -6.62
N TYR A 10 3.61 6.36 -7.80
CA TYR A 10 2.55 5.54 -8.40
C TYR A 10 2.27 4.28 -7.58
N PHE A 11 3.30 3.69 -6.97
CA PHE A 11 3.11 2.59 -6.04
C PHE A 11 2.29 3.01 -4.82
N GLY A 12 2.55 4.19 -4.23
CA GLY A 12 1.74 4.70 -3.14
C GLY A 12 0.27 4.88 -3.52
N ILE A 13 -0.02 5.38 -4.73
CA ILE A 13 -1.40 5.46 -5.26
C ILE A 13 -2.02 4.06 -5.34
N TYR A 14 -1.30 3.10 -5.90
CA TYR A 14 -1.76 1.71 -5.98
C TYR A 14 -2.11 1.16 -4.60
N VAL A 15 -1.23 1.31 -3.61
CA VAL A 15 -1.44 0.84 -2.24
C VAL A 15 -2.66 1.53 -1.60
N CYS A 16 -2.86 2.82 -1.82
CA CYS A 16 -4.05 3.53 -1.33
C CYS A 16 -5.35 2.97 -1.94
N ILE A 17 -5.37 2.70 -3.24
CA ILE A 17 -6.53 2.11 -3.93
C ILE A 17 -6.78 0.68 -3.41
N THR A 18 -5.73 -0.10 -3.22
CA THR A 18 -5.82 -1.45 -2.64
C THR A 18 -6.37 -1.39 -1.22
N GLY A 19 -5.83 -0.51 -0.37
CA GLY A 19 -6.32 -0.30 0.99
C GLY A 19 -7.81 0.08 1.02
N LEU A 20 -8.23 1.01 0.16
CA LEU A 20 -9.62 1.39 0.02
C LEU A 20 -10.52 0.21 -0.40
N THR A 21 -10.04 -0.62 -1.32
CA THR A 21 -10.75 -1.82 -1.77
C THR A 21 -10.91 -2.83 -0.63
N VAL A 22 -9.89 -3.02 0.20
CA VAL A 22 -9.94 -3.89 1.39
C VAL A 22 -10.95 -3.37 2.42
N ILE A 23 -11.05 -2.04 2.60
CA ILE A 23 -12.04 -1.44 3.52
C ILE A 23 -13.46 -1.65 3.00
N LEU A 24 -13.69 -1.37 1.71
CA LEU A 24 -15.04 -1.36 1.13
C LEU A 24 -15.55 -2.76 0.77
N LEU A 25 -14.65 -3.65 0.35
CA LEU A 25 -14.97 -4.95 -0.25
C LEU A 25 -14.10 -6.09 0.31
N PRO A 26 -14.03 -6.29 1.65
CA PRO A 26 -13.16 -7.29 2.26
C PRO A 26 -13.55 -8.73 1.87
N GLU A 27 -14.85 -9.03 1.80
CA GLU A 27 -15.35 -10.37 1.47
C GLU A 27 -15.12 -10.74 0.00
N GLN A 28 -15.32 -9.79 -0.91
CA GLN A 28 -15.08 -9.99 -2.34
C GLN A 28 -13.60 -10.26 -2.61
N LEU A 29 -12.72 -9.53 -1.92
CA LEU A 29 -11.27 -9.72 -2.03
C LEU A 29 -10.85 -11.07 -1.43
N SER A 30 -11.41 -11.44 -0.28
CA SER A 30 -11.20 -12.76 0.35
C SER A 30 -11.63 -13.90 -0.58
N ASN A 31 -12.81 -13.80 -1.19
CA ASN A 31 -13.33 -14.80 -2.11
C ASN A 31 -12.51 -14.89 -3.40
N LEU A 32 -12.09 -13.76 -3.96
CA LEU A 32 -11.25 -13.71 -5.16
C LEU A 32 -9.89 -14.40 -4.94
N LEU A 33 -9.30 -14.20 -3.76
CA LEU A 33 -8.01 -14.78 -3.38
C LEU A 33 -8.14 -16.18 -2.74
N GLN A 34 -9.36 -16.73 -2.64
CA GLN A 34 -9.65 -18.00 -1.96
C GLN A 34 -9.12 -18.05 -0.51
N LEU A 35 -9.12 -16.89 0.16
CA LEU A 35 -8.71 -16.75 1.54
C LEU A 35 -9.90 -16.97 2.50
N PRO A 36 -9.63 -17.42 3.74
CA PRO A 36 -10.66 -17.48 4.77
C PRO A 36 -11.27 -16.10 5.03
N SER A 37 -12.56 -16.07 5.32
CA SER A 37 -13.32 -14.84 5.54
C SER A 37 -12.61 -13.90 6.51
N ILE A 38 -12.31 -12.69 6.05
CA ILE A 38 -11.73 -11.63 6.85
C ILE A 38 -12.87 -10.98 7.64
N PRO A 39 -12.84 -10.99 8.99
CA PRO A 39 -13.85 -10.27 9.77
C PRO A 39 -13.81 -8.78 9.40
N LYS A 40 -14.98 -8.15 9.24
CA LYS A 40 -15.10 -6.76 8.74
C LYS A 40 -14.18 -5.77 9.46
N ASP A 41 -14.05 -5.89 10.78
CA ASP A 41 -13.20 -5.01 11.59
C ASP A 41 -11.72 -5.10 11.22
N TRP A 42 -11.25 -6.32 10.89
CA TRP A 42 -9.88 -6.55 10.43
C TRP A 42 -9.64 -5.99 9.02
N GLY A 43 -10.63 -6.09 8.13
CA GLY A 43 -10.56 -5.47 6.81
C GLY A 43 -10.37 -3.95 6.89
N ALA A 44 -11.15 -3.29 7.74
CA ALA A 44 -11.03 -1.85 7.98
C ALA A 44 -9.65 -1.47 8.54
N LEU A 45 -9.14 -2.23 9.52
CA LEU A 45 -7.81 -1.98 10.11
C LEU A 45 -6.68 -2.15 9.08
N ILE A 46 -6.65 -3.28 8.37
CA ILE A 46 -5.61 -3.59 7.38
C ILE A 46 -5.64 -2.59 6.23
N GLY A 47 -6.84 -2.30 5.71
CA GLY A 47 -7.00 -1.32 4.64
C GLY A 47 -6.61 0.10 5.06
N SER A 48 -6.89 0.50 6.30
CA SER A 48 -6.46 1.80 6.84
C SER A 48 -4.93 1.89 6.94
N LEU A 49 -4.26 0.83 7.42
CA LEU A 49 -2.80 0.76 7.48
C LEU A 49 -2.19 0.85 6.07
N ALA A 50 -2.76 0.14 5.10
CA ALA A 50 -2.33 0.25 3.71
C ALA A 50 -2.47 1.68 3.18
N MET A 51 -3.59 2.36 3.43
CA MET A 51 -3.77 3.75 3.02
C MET A 51 -2.76 4.71 3.67
N ILE A 52 -2.44 4.52 4.95
CA ILE A 52 -1.42 5.33 5.64
C ILE A 52 -0.05 5.13 5.00
N ILE A 53 0.35 3.88 4.77
CA ILE A 53 1.65 3.55 4.14
C ILE A 53 1.71 4.09 2.70
N GLY A 54 0.65 3.88 1.91
CA GLY A 54 0.56 4.40 0.54
C GLY A 54 0.65 5.93 0.49
N SER A 55 0.07 6.62 1.49
CA SER A 55 0.18 8.07 1.62
C SER A 55 1.61 8.52 1.90
N TYR A 56 2.37 7.81 2.74
CA TYR A 56 3.79 8.08 2.95
C TYR A 56 4.61 7.90 1.67
N ASP A 57 4.35 6.83 0.91
CA ASP A 57 5.00 6.57 -0.38
C ASP A 57 4.69 7.67 -1.40
N MET A 58 3.45 8.15 -1.46
CA MET A 58 3.05 9.29 -2.30
C MET A 58 3.80 10.57 -1.90
N VAL A 59 3.81 10.93 -0.61
CA VAL A 59 4.51 12.15 -0.16
C VAL A 59 6.01 12.04 -0.40
N ALA A 60 6.62 10.91 -0.09
CA ALA A 60 8.06 10.66 -0.27
C ALA A 60 8.47 10.67 -1.74
N GLY A 61 7.68 10.04 -2.62
CA GLY A 61 7.89 10.07 -4.06
C GLY A 61 7.75 11.49 -4.64
N HIS A 62 6.69 12.21 -4.26
CA HIS A 62 6.44 13.58 -4.74
C HIS A 62 7.55 14.56 -4.32
N LYS A 63 8.02 14.45 -3.07
CA LYS A 63 9.11 15.28 -2.53
C LYS A 63 10.51 14.74 -2.83
N ASN A 64 10.62 13.62 -3.56
CA ASN A 64 11.89 13.00 -3.92
C ASN A 64 12.81 12.72 -2.71
N LEU A 65 12.23 12.20 -1.62
CA LEU A 65 12.95 11.88 -0.37
C LEU A 65 13.87 10.67 -0.58
N GLN A 66 15.08 10.93 -1.06
CA GLN A 66 16.08 9.91 -1.40
C GLN A 66 16.36 8.89 -0.29
N PRO A 67 16.50 9.26 1.01
CA PRO A 67 16.74 8.28 2.06
C PRO A 67 15.58 7.31 2.23
N PHE A 68 14.35 7.82 2.15
CA PHE A 68 13.14 7.00 2.26
C PHE A 68 12.99 6.05 1.05
N ILE A 69 13.21 6.56 -0.17
CA ILE A 69 13.19 5.74 -1.39
C ILE A 69 14.19 4.59 -1.27
N LYS A 70 15.42 4.84 -0.80
CA LYS A 70 16.44 3.80 -0.61
C LYS A 70 16.06 2.81 0.49
N ALA A 71 15.49 3.28 1.60
CA ALA A 71 15.04 2.43 2.69
C ALA A 71 13.82 1.56 2.33
N SER A 72 12.98 2.01 1.38
CA SER A 72 11.82 1.24 0.93
C SER A 72 12.20 -0.05 0.19
N ILE A 73 13.39 -0.11 -0.43
CA ILE A 73 13.87 -1.26 -1.20
C ILE A 73 14.03 -2.51 -0.31
N PRO A 74 14.86 -2.50 0.76
CA PRO A 74 15.00 -3.68 1.61
C PRO A 74 13.70 -4.05 2.32
N VAL A 75 12.88 -3.08 2.71
CA VAL A 75 11.57 -3.35 3.35
C VAL A 75 10.65 -4.14 2.43
N ARG A 76 10.62 -3.80 1.13
CA ARG A 76 9.81 -4.54 0.15
C ARG A 76 10.35 -5.93 -0.12
N ILE A 77 11.68 -6.10 -0.19
CA ILE A 77 12.31 -7.42 -0.39
C ILE A 77 12.10 -8.34 0.82
N LEU A 78 12.02 -7.79 2.02
CA LEU A 78 11.81 -8.59 3.24
C LEU A 78 10.36 -9.05 3.37
N PHE A 79 9.43 -8.33 2.75
CA PHE A 79 7.99 -8.59 2.85
C PHE A 79 7.42 -9.42 1.69
N PHE A 80 7.96 -9.25 0.47
CA PHE A 80 7.61 -10.04 -0.72
C PHE A 80 8.56 -11.23 -0.91
#